data_AF-A0A7S2YWM5-F1
#
_entry.id   AF-A0A7S2YWM5-F1
#
_cell.length_a   1.000
_cell.length_b   1.000
_cell.length_c   1.000
_cell.angle_alpha   90.00
_cell.angle_beta   90.00
_cell.angle_gamma   90.00
#
_symmetry.space_group_name_H-M   'P 1'
#
loop_
_entity.id
_entity.type
_entity.pdbx_description
1 polymer ?
#
loop_
_entity_poly.entity_id
_entity_poly.type
_entity_poly.pdbx_seq_one_letter_code
_entity_poly.pdbx_strand_id
1 'polypeptide(L)'
;SAREKKFHLDDLDDLVNEGLMTERERELLMKCPVKSQVVWTWIGSLWTKWILDGRLPDASHEMQSDLCGECEKAADRIRSMLARINTQFPLTYTHLLVSITKVLIFTNAVICGYVSAIAIIGHYWYWVAVQFVNLILLTVFYQGILHIYPAIVNPFCDNVSDFSWKLFHARTVNQCRSFFAAGEKPPYVVADLDDGEDVPEGMRRHPAQMPPQLPIVQISSTRMKLFGNQ
;
A
#
# COMPACT_ATOMS: atom_id res chain seq x y z
N SER A 1 -21.73 -16.83 -10.07
CA SER A 1 -21.46 -17.68 -8.88
C SER A 1 -20.05 -17.54 -8.27
N ALA A 2 -19.23 -16.56 -8.68
CA ALA A 2 -17.91 -16.28 -8.08
C ALA A 2 -17.82 -14.86 -7.48
N ARG A 3 -18.96 -14.17 -7.34
CA ARG A 3 -19.03 -12.73 -7.01
C ARG A 3 -19.41 -12.45 -5.56
N GLU A 4 -19.42 -13.48 -4.71
CA GLU A 4 -19.93 -13.39 -3.35
C GLU A 4 -19.07 -14.16 -2.35
N LYS A 5 -17.74 -14.23 -2.58
CA LYS A 5 -16.85 -14.10 -1.43
C LYS A 5 -16.92 -12.63 -1.04
N LYS A 6 -17.99 -12.26 -0.31
CA LYS A 6 -17.94 -11.09 0.56
C LYS A 6 -16.63 -11.28 1.32
N PHE A 7 -15.64 -10.46 1.03
CA PHE A 7 -14.44 -10.46 1.87
C PHE A 7 -14.99 -10.28 3.27
N HIS A 8 -14.87 -11.32 4.09
CA HIS A 8 -15.22 -11.32 5.49
C HIS A 8 -14.19 -10.42 6.21
N LEU A 9 -14.04 -9.16 5.76
CA LEU A 9 -13.18 -8.13 6.35
C LEU A 9 -13.59 -7.84 7.79
N ASP A 10 -14.82 -8.21 8.14
CA ASP A 10 -15.30 -8.14 9.50
C ASP A 10 -14.98 -9.36 10.35
N ASP A 11 -14.61 -10.48 9.72
CA ASP A 11 -14.22 -11.68 10.43
C ASP A 11 -12.73 -11.62 10.76
N LEU A 12 -12.46 -11.60 12.06
CA LEU A 12 -11.10 -11.56 12.61
C LEU A 12 -10.63 -12.98 13.01
N ASP A 13 -11.45 -14.01 12.77
CA ASP A 13 -11.11 -15.41 13.11
C ASP A 13 -9.82 -15.86 12.42
N ASP A 14 -9.62 -15.49 11.14
CA ASP A 14 -8.41 -15.83 10.40
C ASP A 14 -7.15 -15.27 11.08
N LEU A 15 -7.21 -14.04 11.62
CA LEU A 15 -6.08 -13.40 12.31
C LEU A 15 -5.76 -14.07 13.64
N VAL A 16 -6.78 -14.58 14.35
CA VAL A 16 -6.59 -15.36 15.57
C VAL A 16 -6.01 -16.73 15.25
N ASN A 17 -6.55 -17.41 14.23
CA ASN A 17 -6.06 -18.72 13.78
C ASN A 17 -4.60 -18.66 13.30
N GLU A 18 -4.19 -17.55 12.68
CA GLU A 18 -2.81 -17.29 12.27
C GLU A 18 -1.88 -16.87 13.44
N GLY A 19 -2.43 -16.64 14.64
CA GLY A 19 -1.67 -16.21 15.81
C GLY A 19 -1.19 -14.76 15.74
N LEU A 20 -1.77 -13.94 14.86
CA LEU A 20 -1.47 -12.52 14.73
C LEU A 20 -2.21 -11.65 15.77
N MET A 21 -3.28 -12.20 16.35
CA MET A 21 -4.15 -11.51 17.30
C MET A 21 -4.61 -12.46 18.40
N THR A 22 -4.71 -11.97 19.63
CA THR A 22 -5.30 -12.73 20.74
C THR A 22 -6.83 -12.65 20.72
N GLU A 23 -7.50 -13.66 21.28
CA GLU A 23 -8.98 -13.68 21.35
C GLU A 23 -9.55 -12.44 22.08
N ARG A 24 -8.85 -11.97 23.10
CA ARG A 24 -9.22 -10.76 23.83
C ARG A 24 -9.16 -9.50 22.96
N GLU A 25 -8.12 -9.37 22.13
CA GLU A 25 -7.99 -8.24 21.21
C GLU A 25 -9.08 -8.27 20.15
N ARG A 26 -9.40 -9.47 19.64
CA ARG A 26 -10.53 -9.69 18.72
C ARG A 26 -11.84 -9.19 19.32
N GLU A 27 -12.18 -9.60 20.55
CA GLU A 27 -13.42 -9.19 21.22
C GLU A 27 -13.53 -7.67 21.39
N LEU A 28 -12.40 -6.99 21.63
CA LEU A 28 -12.35 -5.53 21.74
C LEU A 28 -12.50 -4.86 20.36
N LEU A 29 -11.81 -5.37 19.34
CA LEU A 29 -11.86 -4.82 17.98
C LEU A 29 -13.21 -5.04 17.29
N MET A 30 -13.90 -6.14 17.58
CA MET A 30 -15.25 -6.40 17.05
C MET A 30 -16.26 -5.30 17.41
N LYS A 31 -16.06 -4.59 18.51
CA LYS A 31 -16.93 -3.49 18.96
C LYS A 31 -16.60 -2.16 18.29
N CYS A 32 -15.48 -2.06 17.57
CA CYS A 32 -14.98 -0.81 17.01
C CYS A 32 -15.29 -0.69 15.50
N PRO A 33 -15.69 0.49 15.01
CA PRO A 33 -16.01 0.69 13.60
C PRO A 33 -14.77 0.70 12.68
N VAL A 34 -13.60 1.10 13.20
CA VAL A 34 -12.36 1.23 12.41
C VAL A 34 -11.21 0.47 13.06
N LYS A 35 -11.28 -0.87 12.94
CA LYS A 35 -10.41 -1.84 13.61
C LYS A 35 -8.91 -1.54 13.45
N SER A 36 -8.46 -1.26 12.22
CA SER A 36 -7.04 -1.01 11.92
C SER A 36 -6.48 0.28 12.53
N GLN A 37 -7.30 1.33 12.68
CA GLN A 37 -6.86 2.58 13.34
C GLN A 37 -6.72 2.38 14.86
N VAL A 38 -7.62 1.61 15.46
CA VAL A 38 -7.61 1.32 16.90
C VAL A 38 -6.31 0.61 17.32
N VAL A 39 -5.79 -0.31 16.50
CA VAL A 39 -4.51 -0.98 16.77
C VAL A 39 -3.36 0.02 16.87
N TRP A 40 -3.31 1.04 15.99
CA TRP A 40 -2.28 2.09 16.08
C TRP A 40 -2.43 2.97 17.32
N THR A 41 -3.66 3.22 17.75
CA THR A 41 -3.91 3.91 19.04
C THR A 41 -3.41 3.07 20.22
N TRP A 42 -3.60 1.74 20.19
CA TRP A 42 -3.07 0.85 21.22
C TRP A 42 -1.55 0.87 21.27
N ILE A 43 -0.88 0.83 20.11
CA ILE A 43 0.59 0.94 20.02
C ILE A 43 1.06 2.25 20.64
N GLY A 44 0.47 3.40 20.29
CA GLY A 44 0.82 4.69 20.90
C GLY A 44 0.61 4.74 22.42
N SER A 45 -0.48 4.12 22.91
CA SER A 45 -0.75 4.02 24.34
C SER A 45 0.25 3.13 25.07
N LEU A 46 0.73 2.07 24.42
CA LEU A 46 1.75 1.16 24.95
C LEU A 46 3.09 1.88 25.11
N TRP A 47 3.49 2.67 24.10
CA TRP A 47 4.70 3.50 24.18
C TRP A 47 4.63 4.49 25.34
N THR A 48 3.50 5.21 25.47
CA THR A 48 3.28 6.15 26.57
C THR A 48 3.39 5.46 27.92
N LYS A 49 2.79 4.26 28.06
CA LYS A 49 2.89 3.46 29.28
C LYS A 49 4.34 3.08 29.60
N TRP A 50 5.13 2.62 28.63
CA TRP A 50 6.52 2.25 28.87
C TRP A 50 7.41 3.42 29.27
N ILE A 51 7.11 4.63 28.79
CA ILE A 51 7.78 5.87 29.23
C ILE A 51 7.42 6.17 30.68
N LEU A 52 6.13 6.13 31.05
CA LEU A 52 5.66 6.37 32.42
C LEU A 52 6.19 5.32 33.42
N ASP A 53 6.34 4.08 32.97
CA ASP A 53 6.91 2.98 33.76
C ASP A 53 8.45 3.09 33.91
N GLY A 54 9.09 4.09 33.29
CA GLY A 54 10.55 4.27 33.33
C GLY A 54 11.36 3.17 32.62
N ARG A 55 10.71 2.39 31.74
CA ARG A 55 11.38 1.33 30.97
C ARG A 55 12.17 1.88 29.79
N LEU A 56 11.77 3.05 29.29
CA LEU A 56 12.56 3.81 28.34
C LEU A 56 13.38 4.86 29.10
N PRO A 57 14.70 4.96 28.82
CA PRO A 57 15.55 5.99 29.40
C PRO A 57 15.01 7.37 29.04
N ASP A 58 14.97 8.28 30.03
CA ASP A 58 14.36 9.63 30.00
C ASP A 58 14.07 10.09 28.57
N ALA A 59 12.89 9.69 28.07
CA ALA A 59 12.47 10.09 26.75
C ALA A 59 12.30 11.59 26.85
N SER A 60 13.21 12.34 26.23
CA SER A 60 13.01 13.77 26.04
C SER A 60 11.58 13.95 25.50
N HIS A 61 10.89 14.98 25.97
CA HIS A 61 9.52 15.28 25.51
C HIS A 61 9.42 15.26 23.97
N GLU A 62 10.53 15.57 23.28
CA GLU A 62 10.73 15.45 21.83
C GLU A 62 10.55 14.01 21.32
N MET A 63 11.24 13.01 21.89
CA MET A 63 11.13 11.60 21.46
C MET A 63 9.71 11.06 21.61
N GLN A 64 9.01 11.41 22.70
CA GLN A 64 7.63 11.01 22.90
C GLN A 64 6.71 11.64 21.84
N SER A 65 6.88 12.94 21.58
CA SER A 65 6.13 13.66 20.55
C SER A 65 6.36 13.05 19.15
N ASP A 66 7.60 12.69 18.84
CA ASP A 66 7.96 12.09 17.55
C ASP A 66 7.33 10.70 17.37
N LEU A 67 7.40 9.84 18.38
CA LEU A 67 6.79 8.49 18.33
C LEU A 67 5.28 8.55 18.20
N CYS A 68 4.61 9.40 18.98
CA CYS A 68 3.17 9.64 18.85
C CYS A 68 2.84 10.20 17.46
N GLY A 69 3.63 11.16 16.97
CA GLY A 69 3.48 11.74 15.64
C GLY A 69 3.59 10.70 14.51
N GLU A 70 4.50 9.74 14.61
CA GLU A 70 4.60 8.65 13.63
C GLU A 70 3.41 7.68 13.69
N CYS A 71 2.89 7.38 14.89
CA CYS A 71 1.67 6.57 15.05
C CYS A 71 0.46 7.27 14.43
N GLU A 72 0.32 8.59 14.64
CA GLU A 72 -0.74 9.40 14.02
C GLU A 72 -0.61 9.44 12.50
N LYS A 73 0.60 9.63 11.96
CA LYS A 73 0.86 9.56 10.52
C LYS A 73 0.49 8.20 9.94
N ALA A 74 0.78 7.11 10.63
CA ALA A 74 0.40 5.76 10.19
C ALA A 74 -1.11 5.58 10.16
N ALA A 75 -1.81 5.99 11.23
CA ALA A 75 -3.27 5.94 11.30
C ALA A 75 -3.93 6.83 10.23
N ASP A 76 -3.39 8.02 9.96
CA ASP A 76 -3.91 8.93 8.95
C ASP A 76 -3.69 8.41 7.51
N ARG A 77 -2.57 7.73 7.24
CA ARG A 77 -2.36 7.04 5.96
C ARG A 77 -3.37 5.92 5.73
N ILE A 78 -3.66 5.13 6.75
CA ILE A 78 -4.69 4.09 6.69
C ILE A 78 -6.07 4.74 6.46
N ARG A 79 -6.38 5.82 7.18
CA ARG A 79 -7.62 6.57 6.98
C ARG A 79 -7.75 7.10 5.56
N SER A 80 -6.69 7.72 5.03
CA SER A 80 -6.66 8.27 3.67
C SER A 80 -6.82 7.17 2.62
N MET A 81 -6.18 6.02 2.82
CA MET A 81 -6.32 4.87 1.94
C MET A 81 -7.74 4.29 1.99
N LEU A 82 -8.30 4.08 3.18
CA LEU A 82 -9.66 3.59 3.36
C LEU A 82 -10.69 4.58 2.79
N ALA A 83 -10.47 5.88 2.98
CA ALA A 83 -11.27 6.93 2.38
C ALA A 83 -11.25 6.81 0.86
N ARG A 84 -10.08 6.69 0.22
CA ARG A 84 -9.97 6.52 -1.24
C ARG A 84 -10.66 5.26 -1.76
N ILE A 85 -10.57 4.15 -1.01
CA ILE A 85 -11.22 2.88 -1.38
C ILE A 85 -12.74 2.99 -1.24
N ASN A 86 -13.23 3.64 -0.17
CA ASN A 86 -14.66 3.77 0.11
C ASN A 86 -15.33 4.88 -0.71
N THR A 87 -14.59 5.93 -1.07
CA THR A 87 -15.08 6.98 -1.97
C THR A 87 -15.06 6.45 -3.39
N GLN A 88 -16.10 5.70 -3.75
CA GLN A 88 -16.35 5.35 -5.14
C GLN A 88 -16.55 6.64 -5.93
N PHE A 89 -16.07 6.68 -7.18
CA PHE A 89 -16.48 7.73 -8.10
C PHE A 89 -18.02 7.73 -8.17
N PRO A 90 -18.66 8.92 -8.21
CA PRO A 90 -20.10 9.00 -8.35
C PRO A 90 -20.55 8.11 -9.52
N LEU A 91 -21.48 7.19 -9.27
CA LEU A 91 -21.93 6.21 -10.27
C LEU A 91 -22.31 6.89 -11.59
N THR A 92 -22.95 8.06 -11.49
CA THR A 92 -23.30 8.92 -12.62
C THR A 92 -22.12 9.20 -13.55
N TYR A 93 -20.92 9.45 -13.03
CA TYR A 93 -19.73 9.73 -13.84
C TYR A 93 -19.31 8.52 -14.67
N THR A 94 -19.27 7.33 -14.05
CA THR A 94 -18.88 6.10 -14.75
C THR A 94 -19.90 5.72 -15.82
N HIS A 95 -21.20 5.83 -15.53
CA HIS A 95 -22.25 5.57 -16.51
C HIS A 95 -22.23 6.56 -17.66
N LEU A 96 -21.98 7.85 -17.38
CA LEU A 96 -21.84 8.88 -18.41
C LEU A 96 -20.65 8.60 -19.32
N LEU A 97 -19.49 8.24 -18.77
CA LEU A 97 -18.30 7.91 -19.54
C LEU A 97 -18.55 6.71 -20.47
N VAL A 98 -19.12 5.62 -19.93
CA VAL A 98 -19.47 4.44 -20.73
C VAL A 98 -20.47 4.80 -21.82
N SER A 99 -21.51 5.58 -21.50
CA SER A 99 -22.53 6.00 -22.46
C SER A 99 -21.93 6.83 -23.60
N ILE A 100 -21.07 7.80 -23.30
CA ILE A 100 -20.38 8.63 -24.29
C ILE A 100 -19.51 7.76 -25.21
N THR A 101 -18.72 6.85 -24.65
CA THR A 101 -17.88 5.95 -25.45
C THR A 101 -18.72 5.07 -26.37
N LYS A 102 -19.87 4.56 -25.91
CA LYS A 102 -20.77 3.75 -26.75
C LYS A 102 -21.42 4.57 -27.86
N VAL A 103 -21.88 5.79 -27.57
CA VAL A 103 -22.43 6.69 -28.59
C VAL A 103 -21.38 7.05 -29.64
N LEU A 104 -20.13 7.26 -29.23
CA LEU A 104 -19.01 7.52 -30.15
C LEU A 104 -18.74 6.34 -31.08
N ILE A 105 -18.63 5.12 -30.54
CA ILE A 105 -18.41 3.91 -31.34
C ILE A 105 -19.60 3.68 -32.30
N PHE A 106 -20.83 3.87 -31.81
CA PHE A 106 -22.03 3.76 -32.63
C PHE A 106 -22.04 4.77 -33.79
N THR A 107 -21.74 6.03 -33.50
CA THR A 107 -21.66 7.09 -34.51
C THR A 107 -20.59 6.80 -35.55
N ASN A 108 -19.41 6.34 -35.11
CA ASN A 108 -18.35 5.93 -36.00
C ASN A 108 -18.77 4.74 -36.89
N ALA A 109 -19.55 3.79 -36.35
CA ALA A 109 -20.09 2.68 -37.14
C ALA A 109 -21.05 3.16 -38.24
N VAL A 110 -21.92 4.13 -37.95
CA VAL A 110 -22.81 4.74 -38.95
C VAL A 110 -22.00 5.47 -40.03
N ILE A 111 -20.99 6.26 -39.64
CA ILE A 111 -20.12 6.99 -40.59
C ILE A 111 -19.36 6.01 -41.50
N CYS A 112 -18.71 5.00 -40.92
CA CYS A 112 -17.99 3.98 -41.69
C CYS A 112 -18.93 3.21 -42.62
N GLY A 113 -20.17 2.91 -42.18
CA GLY A 113 -21.19 2.27 -43.01
C GLY A 113 -21.60 3.13 -44.20
N TYR A 114 -21.85 4.42 -43.97
CA TYR A 114 -22.20 5.38 -45.02
C TYR A 114 -21.09 5.54 -46.07
N VAL A 115 -19.83 5.74 -45.63
CA VAL A 115 -18.69 5.87 -46.55
C VAL A 115 -18.46 4.57 -47.33
N SER A 116 -18.62 3.41 -46.68
CA SER A 116 -18.50 2.10 -47.34
C SER A 116 -19.58 1.90 -48.41
N ALA A 117 -20.82 2.32 -48.15
CA ALA A 117 -21.90 2.22 -49.13
C ALA A 117 -21.61 3.03 -50.39
N ILE A 118 -21.10 4.26 -50.26
CA ILE A 118 -20.70 5.10 -51.40
C ILE A 118 -19.53 4.44 -52.17
N ALA A 119 -18.55 3.90 -51.45
CA ALA A 119 -17.39 3.26 -52.07
C ALA A 119 -17.76 2.02 -52.89
N ILE A 120 -18.78 1.25 -52.47
CA ILE A 120 -19.30 0.10 -53.21
C ILE A 120 -19.90 0.54 -54.55
N ILE A 121 -20.71 1.61 -54.54
CA ILE A 121 -21.32 2.17 -55.77
C ILE A 121 -20.23 2.67 -56.72
N GLY A 122 -19.18 3.30 -56.19
CA GLY A 122 -18.03 3.75 -56.97
C GLY A 122 -17.04 2.65 -57.39
N HIS A 123 -17.31 1.37 -57.07
CA HIS A 123 -16.40 0.24 -57.31
C HIS A 123 -14.99 0.38 -56.69
N TYR A 124 -14.85 1.15 -55.61
CA TYR A 124 -13.58 1.38 -54.91
C TYR A 124 -13.41 0.45 -53.69
N TRP A 125 -13.10 -0.82 -53.93
CA TRP A 125 -13.00 -1.84 -52.87
C TRP A 125 -11.95 -1.56 -51.80
N TYR A 126 -10.85 -0.89 -52.15
CA TYR A 126 -9.79 -0.56 -51.20
C TYR A 126 -10.27 0.40 -50.10
N TRP A 127 -11.16 1.34 -50.42
CA TRP A 127 -11.76 2.25 -49.43
C TRP A 127 -12.62 1.50 -48.42
N VAL A 128 -13.39 0.50 -48.87
CA VAL A 128 -14.22 -0.33 -47.99
C VAL A 128 -13.33 -1.09 -47.00
N ALA A 129 -12.23 -1.67 -47.46
CA ALA A 129 -11.28 -2.36 -46.60
C ALA A 129 -10.68 -1.43 -45.53
N VAL A 130 -10.28 -0.21 -45.92
CA VAL A 130 -9.76 0.79 -44.97
C VAL A 130 -10.81 1.18 -43.93
N GLN A 131 -12.08 1.39 -44.32
CA GLN A 131 -13.15 1.71 -43.37
C GLN A 131 -13.43 0.58 -42.40
N PHE A 132 -13.37 -0.68 -42.87
CA PHE A 132 -13.53 -1.84 -42.01
C PHE A 132 -12.40 -1.98 -40.98
N VAL A 133 -11.15 -1.80 -41.41
CA VAL A 133 -9.99 -1.79 -40.51
C VAL A 133 -10.10 -0.65 -39.50
N ASN A 134 -10.47 0.55 -39.94
CA ASN A 134 -10.66 1.71 -39.05
C ASN A 134 -11.75 1.45 -38.00
N LEU A 135 -12.88 0.84 -38.40
CA LEU A 135 -13.95 0.47 -37.49
C LEU A 135 -13.48 -0.50 -36.40
N ILE A 136 -12.74 -1.54 -36.77
CA ILE A 136 -12.20 -2.52 -35.82
C ILE A 136 -11.20 -1.85 -34.88
N LEU A 137 -10.21 -1.14 -35.44
CA LEU A 137 -9.14 -0.53 -34.66
C LEU A 137 -9.69 0.47 -33.64
N LEU A 138 -10.59 1.35 -34.06
CA LEU A 138 -11.20 2.35 -33.19
C LEU A 138 -12.05 1.68 -32.09
N THR A 139 -12.82 0.65 -32.43
CA THR A 139 -13.64 -0.09 -31.46
C THR A 139 -12.77 -0.80 -30.43
N VAL A 140 -11.73 -1.52 -30.86
CA VAL A 140 -10.80 -2.21 -29.96
C VAL A 140 -10.09 -1.22 -29.05
N PHE A 141 -9.64 -0.08 -29.60
CA PHE A 141 -8.94 0.95 -28.82
C PHE A 141 -9.82 1.53 -27.71
N TYR A 142 -11.01 2.05 -28.05
CA TYR A 142 -11.91 2.65 -27.05
C TYR A 142 -12.45 1.63 -26.06
N GLN A 143 -12.81 0.42 -26.52
CA GLN A 143 -13.26 -0.64 -25.63
C GLN A 143 -12.13 -1.11 -24.71
N GLY A 144 -10.88 -1.14 -25.20
CA GLY A 144 -9.69 -1.46 -24.43
C GLY A 144 -9.43 -0.45 -23.31
N ILE A 145 -9.50 0.85 -23.60
CA ILE A 145 -9.35 1.91 -22.58
C ILE A 145 -10.43 1.76 -21.50
N LEU A 146 -11.68 1.51 -21.90
CA LEU A 146 -12.79 1.33 -20.97
C LEU A 146 -12.59 0.09 -20.09
N HIS A 147 -11.97 -0.98 -20.62
CA HIS A 147 -11.64 -2.18 -19.85
C HIS A 147 -10.46 -1.97 -18.88
N ILE A 148 -9.48 -1.14 -19.24
CA ILE A 148 -8.31 -0.84 -18.40
C ILE A 148 -8.69 0.11 -17.25
N TYR A 149 -9.66 1.02 -17.46
CA TYR A 149 -10.03 2.04 -16.48
C TYR A 149 -10.37 1.47 -15.08
N PRO A 150 -11.25 0.45 -14.93
CA PRO A 150 -11.55 -0.12 -13.61
C PRO A 150 -10.34 -0.71 -12.89
N ALA A 151 -9.40 -1.31 -13.63
CA ALA A 151 -8.19 -1.90 -13.06
C ALA A 151 -7.25 -0.81 -12.49
N ILE A 152 -7.18 0.35 -13.13
CA ILE A 152 -6.39 1.49 -12.62
C ILE A 152 -7.07 2.13 -11.41
N VAL A 153 -8.40 2.24 -11.42
CA VAL A 153 -9.16 2.90 -10.34
C VAL A 153 -9.05 2.15 -9.02
N ASN A 154 -9.10 0.81 -9.04
CA ASN A 154 -8.95 0.00 -7.84
C ASN A 154 -7.89 -1.08 -8.03
N PRO A 155 -6.63 -0.80 -7.67
CA PRO A 155 -5.52 -1.74 -7.79
C PRO A 155 -5.45 -2.76 -6.64
N PHE A 156 -6.45 -2.78 -5.75
CA PHE A 156 -6.55 -3.72 -4.62
C PHE A 156 -7.57 -4.83 -4.86
N CYS A 157 -8.06 -4.96 -6.09
CA CYS A 157 -8.86 -6.11 -6.50
C CYS A 157 -7.96 -7.35 -6.66
N ASP A 158 -8.59 -8.49 -6.96
CA ASP A 158 -7.90 -9.78 -7.19
C ASP A 158 -7.67 -10.03 -8.69
N ASN A 159 -7.31 -8.99 -9.46
CA ASN A 159 -6.92 -9.16 -10.86
C ASN A 159 -5.41 -9.44 -10.99
N VAL A 160 -5.02 -10.02 -12.13
CA VAL A 160 -3.61 -10.34 -12.43
C VAL A 160 -2.72 -9.09 -12.49
N SER A 161 -3.28 -7.93 -12.84
CA SER A 161 -2.61 -6.64 -12.89
C SER A 161 -2.48 -5.94 -11.54
N ASP A 162 -3.16 -6.43 -10.52
CA ASP A 162 -3.33 -5.72 -9.26
C ASP A 162 -2.16 -5.97 -8.30
N PHE A 163 -2.10 -5.20 -7.22
CA PHE A 163 -1.04 -5.37 -6.24
C PHE A 163 -1.16 -6.74 -5.54
N SER A 164 -0.11 -7.56 -5.66
CA SER A 164 -0.06 -8.84 -4.97
C SER A 164 -0.01 -8.66 -3.45
N TRP A 165 -1.15 -8.87 -2.80
CA TRP A 165 -1.27 -8.81 -1.34
C TRP A 165 -0.31 -9.78 -0.64
N LYS A 166 -0.15 -10.98 -1.21
CA LYS A 166 0.76 -12.02 -0.68
C LYS A 166 2.20 -11.55 -0.67
N LEU A 167 2.65 -10.90 -1.75
CA LEU A 167 4.01 -10.39 -1.84
C LEU A 167 4.25 -9.23 -0.85
N PHE A 168 3.27 -8.34 -0.71
CA PHE A 168 3.33 -7.25 0.26
C PHE A 168 3.43 -7.80 1.69
N HIS A 169 2.53 -8.72 2.07
CA HIS A 169 2.53 -9.31 3.41
C HIS A 169 3.82 -10.08 3.71
N ALA A 170 4.29 -10.91 2.77
CA ALA A 170 5.56 -11.63 2.91
C ALA A 170 6.74 -10.67 3.11
N ARG A 171 6.77 -9.54 2.38
CA ARG A 171 7.79 -8.52 2.53
C ARG A 171 7.72 -7.83 3.90
N THR A 172 6.53 -7.44 4.37
CA THR A 172 6.35 -6.81 5.68
C THR A 172 6.78 -7.73 6.81
N VAL A 173 6.36 -9.00 6.80
CA VAL A 173 6.79 -9.99 7.80
C VAL A 173 8.30 -10.17 7.78
N ASN A 174 8.92 -10.25 6.61
CA ASN A 174 10.37 -10.38 6.48
C ASN A 174 11.12 -9.14 6.99
N GLN A 175 10.58 -7.94 6.77
CA GLN A 175 11.14 -6.69 7.31
C GLN A 175 11.04 -6.65 8.84
N CYS A 176 9.89 -7.00 9.41
CA CYS A 176 9.71 -7.07 10.86
C CYS A 176 10.69 -8.08 11.49
N ARG A 177 10.80 -9.29 10.93
CA ARG A 177 11.75 -10.32 11.39
C ARG A 177 13.20 -9.83 11.30
N SER A 178 13.56 -9.18 10.20
CA SER A 178 14.89 -8.60 10.01
C SER A 178 15.20 -7.53 11.06
N PHE A 179 14.24 -6.68 11.42
CA PHE A 179 14.42 -5.69 12.48
C PHE A 179 14.64 -6.32 13.85
N PHE A 180 13.87 -7.36 14.19
CA PHE A 180 14.09 -8.10 15.45
C PHE A 180 15.45 -8.80 15.47
N ALA A 181 15.82 -9.50 14.40
CA ALA A 181 17.11 -10.18 14.30
C ALA A 181 18.30 -9.20 14.37
N ALA A 182 18.19 -8.03 13.72
CA ALA A 182 19.20 -6.98 13.79
C ALA A 182 19.30 -6.35 15.18
N GLY A 183 18.18 -6.23 15.90
CA GLY A 183 18.16 -5.74 17.28
C GLY A 183 18.74 -6.73 18.28
N GLU A 184 18.64 -8.04 18.02
CA GLU A 184 19.17 -9.10 18.89
C GLU A 184 20.71 -9.16 18.85
N LYS A 185 21.32 -8.93 17.69
CA LYS A 185 22.78 -8.99 17.49
C LYS A 185 23.30 -7.71 16.81
N PRO A 186 23.38 -6.59 17.55
CA PRO A 186 23.91 -5.37 16.97
C PRO A 186 25.41 -5.51 16.67
N PRO A 187 25.92 -4.90 15.58
CA PRO A 187 27.32 -5.06 15.14
C PRO A 187 28.35 -4.50 16.13
N TYR A 188 27.93 -3.64 17.07
CA TYR A 188 28.78 -3.10 18.13
C TYR A 188 28.85 -3.99 19.37
N VAL A 189 28.06 -5.07 19.44
CA VAL A 189 28.28 -6.16 20.41
C VAL A 189 29.35 -7.05 19.79
N VAL A 190 30.58 -6.57 19.86
CA VAL A 190 31.77 -7.23 19.33
C VAL A 190 31.91 -8.60 20.01
N ALA A 191 31.60 -9.65 19.28
CA ALA A 191 32.05 -11.02 19.58
C ALA A 191 33.38 -11.34 18.90
N ASP A 192 33.86 -10.45 18.01
CA ASP A 192 35.14 -10.60 17.31
C ASP A 192 36.26 -9.87 18.07
N LEU A 193 36.35 -10.15 19.37
CA LEU A 193 37.66 -10.17 19.99
C LEU A 193 38.25 -11.52 19.63
N ASP A 194 39.00 -11.52 18.52
CA ASP A 194 39.96 -12.56 18.18
C ASP A 194 40.63 -13.04 19.47
N ASP A 195 40.65 -14.37 19.69
CA ASP A 195 40.96 -15.10 20.93
C ASP A 195 42.40 -14.90 21.50
N GLY A 196 42.98 -13.70 21.41
CA GLY A 196 44.35 -13.40 21.82
C GLY A 196 44.59 -12.03 22.47
N GLU A 197 43.62 -11.11 22.52
CA GLU A 197 43.76 -9.87 23.29
C GLU A 197 42.85 -9.88 24.53
N ASP A 198 43.49 -9.92 25.70
CA ASP A 198 42.87 -9.81 27.03
C ASP A 198 42.04 -8.52 27.13
N VAL A 199 40.78 -8.57 26.73
CA VAL A 199 39.88 -7.44 26.97
C VAL A 199 39.52 -7.40 28.44
N PRO A 200 39.84 -6.28 29.14
CA PRO A 200 39.68 -6.19 30.57
C PRO A 200 38.23 -6.49 30.98
N GLU A 201 38.08 -7.33 32.01
CA GLU A 201 36.81 -7.85 32.55
C GLU A 201 35.74 -6.77 32.84
N GLY A 202 36.13 -5.50 32.96
CA GLY A 202 35.22 -4.38 33.15
C GLY A 202 34.47 -3.89 31.89
N MET A 203 34.78 -4.40 30.70
CA MET A 203 34.19 -3.90 29.43
C MET A 203 33.10 -4.79 28.83
N ARG A 204 32.86 -5.98 29.40
CA ARG A 204 31.67 -6.82 29.10
C ARG A 204 30.42 -6.22 29.75
N ARG A 205 29.99 -5.04 29.28
CA ARG A 205 28.69 -4.49 29.69
C ARG A 205 27.59 -5.28 29.01
N HIS A 206 26.65 -5.78 29.82
CA HIS A 206 25.43 -6.43 29.32
C HIS A 206 24.78 -5.54 28.25
N PRO A 207 24.30 -6.09 27.12
CA PRO A 207 23.65 -5.30 26.07
C PRO A 207 22.45 -4.48 26.57
N ALA A 208 21.85 -4.87 27.70
CA ALA A 208 20.79 -4.13 28.39
C ALA A 208 21.26 -2.88 29.19
N GLN A 209 22.57 -2.67 29.34
CA GLN A 209 23.16 -1.53 30.06
C GLN A 209 23.80 -0.48 29.13
N MET A 210 23.69 -0.66 27.81
CA MET A 210 24.10 0.43 26.92
C MET A 210 23.09 1.57 27.03
N PRO A 211 23.55 2.83 27.20
CA PRO A 211 22.66 3.97 27.07
C PRO A 211 21.99 3.92 25.70
N PRO A 212 20.74 4.44 25.58
CA PRO A 212 20.03 4.47 24.31
C PRO A 212 20.97 5.11 23.30
N GLN A 213 21.34 4.36 22.26
CA GLN A 213 22.16 4.91 21.19
C GLN A 213 21.35 6.06 20.61
N LEU A 214 21.89 7.28 20.76
CA LEU A 214 21.33 8.49 20.19
C LEU A 214 20.92 8.17 18.74
N PRO A 215 19.70 8.54 18.31
CA PRO A 215 19.32 8.36 16.92
C PRO A 215 20.41 9.02 16.08
N ILE A 216 20.98 8.26 15.14
CA ILE A 216 21.85 8.80 14.10
C ILE A 216 20.96 9.72 13.26
N VAL A 217 20.73 10.92 13.76
CA VAL A 217 20.26 12.04 12.96
C VAL A 217 21.41 12.34 12.01
N GLN A 218 21.08 12.41 10.72
CA GLN A 218 21.91 12.79 9.58
C GLN A 218 22.61 11.67 8.79
N ILE A 219 21.95 11.11 7.76
CA ILE A 219 22.51 11.09 6.39
C ILE A 219 21.45 11.28 5.27
N SER A 220 20.21 11.73 5.54
CA SER A 220 19.23 11.96 4.45
C SER A 220 19.09 13.42 3.99
N SER A 221 19.55 14.40 4.78
CA SER A 221 19.34 15.83 4.46
C SER A 221 20.38 16.39 3.48
N THR A 222 21.60 15.86 3.45
CA THR A 222 22.67 16.40 2.60
C THR A 222 22.52 16.00 1.12
N ARG A 223 21.72 14.99 0.80
CA ARG A 223 21.52 14.54 -0.60
C ARG A 223 20.43 15.29 -1.36
N MET A 224 19.59 16.09 -0.71
CA MET A 224 18.58 16.92 -1.39
C MET A 224 19.06 18.33 -1.75
N LYS A 225 20.17 18.83 -1.18
CA LYS A 225 20.73 20.12 -1.57
C LYS A 225 21.62 20.07 -2.83
N LEU A 226 21.94 18.87 -3.34
CA LEU A 226 22.79 18.70 -4.53
C LEU A 226 22.02 18.65 -5.86
N PHE A 227 20.68 18.70 -5.84
CA PHE A 227 19.85 18.72 -7.06
C PHE A 227 19.04 20.02 -7.25
N GLY A 228 19.33 21.06 -6.46
CA GLY A 228 18.62 22.34 -6.50
C GLY A 228 19.44 23.52 -7.01
N ASN A 229 20.40 23.29 -7.91
CA ASN A 229 21.13 24.35 -8.63
C ASN A 229 21.59 23.83 -10.00
N GLN A 230 20.63 23.66 -10.91
CA GLN A 230 20.83 23.76 -12.36
C GLN A 230 19.61 24.45 -12.96
#